data_AF-A0A8J3SM70-F1
#
_entry.id   AF-A0A8J3SM70-F1
#
_cell.length_a   1.000
_cell.length_b   1.000
_cell.length_c   1.000
_cell.angle_alpha   90.00
_cell.angle_beta   90.00
_cell.angle_gamma   90.00
#
_symmetry.space_group_name_H-M   'P 1'
#
loop_
_entity.id
_entity.type
_entity.pdbx_description
1 polymer ?
#
loop_
_entity_poly.entity_id
_entity_poly.type
_entity_poly.pdbx_seq_one_letter_code
_entity_poly.pdbx_strand_id
1 'polypeptide(L)'
;MGQPALPNLRVTRLMCLSEQDAAAVAAKVAEYVGDRAGPDHTVVADGHAVEITYFDKRFPLDVADMAAEEQHASDDAAARVIASL
;
A
#
# COMPACT_ATOMS: atom_id res chain seq x y z
N MET A 1 -15.27 1.20 -23.88
CA MET A 1 -15.27 2.27 -22.85
C MET A 1 -13.90 2.25 -22.22
N GLY A 2 -13.01 3.15 -22.64
CA GLY A 2 -11.63 3.20 -22.14
C GLY A 2 -11.62 3.79 -20.73
N GLN A 3 -10.99 3.11 -19.78
CA GLN A 3 -10.70 3.68 -18.47
C GLN A 3 -9.82 4.92 -18.67
N PRO A 4 -10.13 6.07 -18.07
CA PRO A 4 -9.25 7.23 -18.13
C PRO A 4 -7.96 6.87 -17.41
N ALA A 5 -6.85 6.81 -18.14
CA ALA A 5 -5.53 6.71 -17.53
C ALA A 5 -5.29 8.00 -16.74
N LEU A 6 -5.37 7.91 -15.40
CA LEU A 6 -5.10 9.04 -14.53
C LEU A 6 -3.61 9.39 -14.63
N PRO A 7 -3.27 10.61 -15.05
CA PRO A 7 -1.93 10.90 -15.57
C PRO A 7 -0.82 10.98 -14.50
N ASN A 8 -1.10 10.69 -13.23
CA ASN A 8 -0.16 10.88 -12.11
C ASN A 8 -0.18 9.77 -11.04
N LEU A 9 -0.55 8.55 -11.40
CA LEU A 9 -0.41 7.42 -10.48
C LEU A 9 1.08 7.07 -10.28
N ARG A 10 1.49 6.99 -9.03
CA ARG A 10 2.82 6.58 -8.58
C ARG A 10 2.73 5.21 -7.93
N VAL A 11 3.86 4.52 -7.89
CA VAL A 11 3.97 3.19 -7.29
C VAL A 11 5.10 3.20 -6.28
N THR A 12 4.87 2.59 -5.11
CA THR A 12 5.90 2.28 -4.13
C THR A 12 5.70 0.87 -3.61
N ARG A 13 6.71 0.32 -2.93
CA ARG A 13 6.68 -1.04 -2.39
C ARG A 13 6.98 -1.02 -0.90
N LEU A 14 6.17 -1.75 -0.15
CA LEU A 14 6.38 -2.02 1.26
C LEU A 14 6.77 -3.49 1.43
N MET A 15 7.91 -3.75 2.07
CA MET A 15 8.32 -5.11 2.42
C MET A 15 7.58 -5.56 3.68
N CYS A 16 6.95 -6.72 3.60
CA CYS A 16 6.26 -7.38 4.71
C CYS A 16 7.14 -8.48 5.31
N LEU A 17 6.80 -8.93 6.51
CA LEU A 17 7.55 -9.99 7.21
C LEU A 17 7.41 -11.34 6.50
N SER A 18 6.26 -11.63 5.90
CA SER A 18 5.98 -12.83 5.12
C SER A 18 5.01 -12.57 3.98
N GLU A 19 4.85 -13.56 3.08
CA GLU A 19 3.84 -13.52 2.02
C GLU A 19 2.40 -13.50 2.58
N GLN A 20 2.18 -14.16 3.73
CA GLN A 20 0.88 -14.12 4.41
C GLN A 20 0.60 -12.71 4.96
N ASP A 21 1.62 -12.04 5.48
CA ASP A 21 1.49 -10.66 5.95
C ASP A 21 1.19 -9.69 4.80
N ALA A 22 1.85 -9.86 3.65
CA ALA A 22 1.55 -9.07 2.46
C ALA A 22 0.11 -9.26 1.98
N ALA A 23 -0.38 -10.51 1.98
CA ALA A 23 -1.77 -10.80 1.65
C ALA A 23 -2.76 -10.21 2.67
N ALA A 24 -2.43 -10.26 3.97
CA ALA A 24 -3.24 -9.68 5.03
C ALA A 24 -3.34 -8.15 4.89
N VAL A 25 -2.22 -7.46 4.64
CA VAL A 25 -2.19 -6.01 4.39
C VAL A 25 -3.07 -5.65 3.19
N ALA A 26 -2.91 -6.35 2.06
CA ALA A 26 -3.72 -6.07 0.86
C ALA A 26 -5.23 -6.29 1.11
N ALA A 27 -5.60 -7.37 1.81
CA ALA A 27 -6.99 -7.64 2.17
C ALA A 27 -7.55 -6.55 3.09
N LYS A 28 -6.79 -6.14 4.10
CA LYS A 28 -7.20 -5.13 5.07
C LYS A 28 -7.37 -3.75 4.44
N VAL A 29 -6.47 -3.38 3.54
CA VAL A 29 -6.58 -2.13 2.78
C VAL A 29 -7.85 -2.12 1.92
N ALA A 30 -8.20 -3.25 1.30
CA ALA A 30 -9.44 -3.37 0.54
C ALA A 30 -10.69 -3.19 1.43
N GLU A 31 -10.66 -3.64 2.69
CA GLU A 31 -11.75 -3.47 3.67
C GLU A 31 -11.84 -2.04 4.23
N TYR A 32 -10.71 -1.43 4.58
CA TYR A 32 -10.67 -0.14 5.29
C TYR A 32 -10.63 1.07 4.37
N VAL A 33 -9.90 0.97 3.26
CA VAL A 33 -9.58 2.14 2.44
C VAL A 33 -10.46 2.22 1.20
N GLY A 34 -11.22 1.18 0.82
CA GLY A 34 -12.16 1.26 -0.31
C GLY A 34 -13.12 2.47 -0.28
N ASP A 35 -13.43 2.99 0.91
CA ASP A 35 -14.26 4.19 1.09
C ASP A 35 -13.46 5.52 1.16
N ARG A 36 -12.16 5.49 1.53
CA ARG A 36 -11.28 6.68 1.70
C ARG A 36 -10.22 6.87 0.61
N ALA A 37 -9.83 5.83 -0.11
CA ALA A 37 -8.75 5.84 -1.10
C ALA A 37 -9.15 6.50 -2.43
N GLY A 38 -10.46 6.70 -2.65
CA GLY A 38 -10.95 6.99 -3.99
C GLY A 38 -10.69 5.82 -4.95
N PRO A 39 -11.17 5.90 -6.20
CA PRO A 39 -11.13 4.79 -7.16
C PRO A 39 -9.73 4.42 -7.67
N ASP A 40 -8.69 5.16 -7.26
CA ASP A 40 -7.42 5.22 -7.98
C ASP A 40 -6.22 4.77 -7.14
N HIS A 41 -6.46 4.38 -5.89
CA HIS A 41 -5.45 3.84 -4.99
C HIS A 41 -5.67 2.33 -4.86
N THR A 42 -4.59 1.57 -5.05
CA THR A 42 -4.66 0.11 -4.99
C THR A 42 -3.48 -0.44 -4.20
N VAL A 43 -3.70 -1.56 -3.50
CA VAL A 43 -2.66 -2.32 -2.83
C VAL A 43 -2.78 -3.76 -3.29
N VAL A 44 -1.70 -4.30 -3.83
CA VAL A 44 -1.65 -5.67 -4.34
C VAL A 44 -0.48 -6.39 -3.69
N ALA A 45 -0.72 -7.60 -3.18
CA ALA A 45 0.33 -8.44 -2.65
C ALA A 45 1.19 -9.01 -3.80
N ASP A 46 2.52 -8.91 -3.66
CA ASP A 46 3.55 -9.41 -4.57
C ASP A 46 4.62 -10.16 -3.75
N GLY A 47 4.38 -11.45 -3.49
CA GLY A 47 5.24 -12.26 -2.62
C GLY A 47 5.35 -11.65 -1.22
N HIS A 48 6.59 -11.37 -0.78
CA HIS A 48 6.89 -10.76 0.52
C HIS A 48 6.69 -9.23 0.58
N ALA A 49 6.09 -8.63 -0.45
CA ALA A 49 5.87 -7.20 -0.50
C ALA A 49 4.42 -6.88 -0.88
N VAL A 50 4.01 -5.65 -0.61
CA VAL A 50 2.81 -5.07 -1.22
C VAL A 50 3.22 -3.92 -2.15
N GLU A 51 2.65 -3.94 -3.35
CA GLU A 51 2.75 -2.85 -4.30
C GLU A 51 1.60 -1.87 -4.07
N ILE A 52 1.96 -0.62 -3.80
CA ILE A 52 1.02 0.45 -3.45
C ILE A 52 0.98 1.41 -4.61
N THR A 53 -0.14 1.45 -5.34
CA THR A 53 -0.42 2.45 -6.36
C THR A 53 -1.18 3.60 -5.73
N TYR A 54 -0.72 4.82 -5.94
CA TYR A 54 -1.26 5.99 -5.25
C TYR A 54 -1.17 7.27 -6.10
N PHE A 55 -2.13 8.16 -5.87
CA PHE A 55 -2.06 9.55 -6.33
C PHE A 55 -1.67 10.51 -5.19
N ASP A 56 -2.24 10.28 -4.00
CA ASP A 56 -1.98 11.08 -2.80
C ASP A 56 -0.90 10.39 -1.96
N LYS A 57 0.16 11.13 -1.60
CA LYS A 57 1.29 10.60 -0.81
C LYS A 57 0.89 10.16 0.61
N ARG A 58 -0.26 10.59 1.13
CA ARG A 58 -0.78 10.14 2.43
C ARG A 58 -1.23 8.68 2.39
N PHE A 59 -1.68 8.19 1.23
CA PHE A 59 -2.12 6.81 1.11
C PHE A 59 -1.02 5.78 1.40
N PRO A 60 0.16 5.82 0.75
CA PRO A 60 1.24 4.89 1.10
C PRO A 60 1.77 5.08 2.53
N LEU A 61 1.62 6.26 3.13
CA LEU A 61 1.95 6.48 4.54
C LEU A 61 0.96 5.75 5.47
N ASP A 62 -0.34 5.87 5.22
CA ASP A 62 -1.39 5.20 5.99
C ASP A 62 -1.26 3.67 5.92
N VAL A 63 -0.96 3.14 4.72
CA VAL A 63 -0.71 1.71 4.52
C VAL A 63 0.55 1.24 5.26
N ALA A 64 1.64 2.01 5.20
CA ALA A 64 2.90 1.65 5.87
C ALA A 64 2.78 1.70 7.40
N ASP A 65 2.09 2.71 7.93
CA ASP A 65 1.82 2.88 9.37
C ASP A 65 0.95 1.73 9.89
N MET A 66 -0.16 1.43 9.21
CA MET A 66 -1.04 0.31 9.56
C MET A 66 -0.29 -1.03 9.53
N ALA A 67 0.50 -1.29 8.49
CA ALA A 67 1.24 -2.54 8.39
C ALA A 67 2.30 -2.71 9.50
N ALA A 68 2.90 -1.62 9.98
CA ALA A 68 3.83 -1.66 11.11
C ALA A 68 3.11 -1.86 12.45
N GLU A 69 2.04 -1.11 12.71
CA GLU A 69 1.23 -1.22 13.94
C GLU A 69 0.64 -2.61 14.12
N GLU A 70 0.24 -3.27 13.03
CA GLU A 70 -0.29 -4.64 13.04
C GLU A 70 0.78 -5.72 12.91
N GLN A 71 2.06 -5.33 12.94
CA GLN A 71 3.21 -6.24 12.90
C GLN A 71 3.28 -7.09 11.62
N HIS A 72 2.72 -6.61 10.51
CA HIS A 72 2.85 -7.21 9.18
C HIS A 72 4.11 -6.74 8.43
N ALA A 73 4.65 -5.58 8.82
CA ALA A 73 5.91 -5.03 8.34
C ALA A 73 6.75 -4.54 9.53
N SER A 74 8.07 -4.41 9.33
CA SER A 74 8.94 -3.78 10.32
C SER A 74 8.91 -2.26 10.22
N ASP A 75 9.27 -1.56 11.29
CA ASP A 75 9.41 -0.10 11.30
C ASP A 75 10.42 0.39 10.24
N ASP A 76 11.51 -0.35 9.99
CA ASP A 76 12.47 -0.02 8.93
C ASP A 76 11.81 -0.11 7.54
N ALA A 77 11.01 -1.15 7.30
CA ALA A 77 10.31 -1.32 6.04
C ALA A 77 9.27 -0.19 5.82
N ALA A 78 8.53 0.18 6.87
CA ALA A 78 7.62 1.31 6.82
C ALA A 78 8.35 2.63 6.57
N ALA A 79 9.46 2.90 7.27
CA ALA A 79 10.28 4.10 7.07
C ALA A 79 10.84 4.21 5.64
N ARG A 80 11.17 3.09 4.99
CA ARG A 80 11.63 3.07 3.60
C ARG A 80 10.55 3.49 2.60
N VAL A 81 9.28 3.23 2.90
CA VAL A 81 8.17 3.76 2.09
C VAL A 81 8.22 5.28 2.12
N ILE A 82 8.34 5.89 3.30
CA ILE A 82 8.45 7.34 3.50
C ILE A 82 9.63 7.93 2.71
N ALA A 83 10.80 7.28 2.81
CA ALA A 83 12.01 7.71 2.11
C ALA A 83 11.90 7.65 0.58
N SER A 84 10.94 6.90 0.05
CA SER A 84 10.74 6.67 -1.39
C SER A 84 9.70 7.58 -2.05
N LEU A 85 9.04 8.48 -1.30
CA LEU A 85 7.95 9.35 -1.78
C LEU A 85 8.42 10.69 -2.38
#